data_AF-A0A5C6AD46-F1
#
_entry.id   AF-A0A5C6AD46-F1
#
_cell.length_a   1.000
_cell.length_b   1.000
_cell.length_c   1.000
_cell.angle_alpha   90.00
_cell.angle_beta   90.00
_cell.angle_gamma   90.00
#
_symmetry.space_group_name_H-M   'P 1'
#
loop_
_entity.id
_entity.type
_entity.pdbx_description
1 polymer ?
#
loop_
_entity_poly.entity_id
_entity_poly.type
_entity_poly.pdbx_seq_one_letter_code
_entity_poly.pdbx_strand_id
1 'polypeptide(L)'
;MPKFDVSVPNLLGREAALEKLQGFSAKIQEQHADKIKDIEQRWEGDDLHFGFKTLGLRISGKLMVEESVVRVEGDLPFAAAMFKGQITGAIQGQLERLLR
;
A
#
# COMPACT_ATOMS: atom_id res chain seq x y z
N MET A 1 0.12 -6.80 17.57
CA MET A 1 0.14 -5.52 16.83
C MET A 1 -1.21 -5.38 16.15
N PRO A 2 -1.85 -4.19 16.16
CA PRO A 2 -3.06 -3.96 15.39
C PRO A 2 -2.78 -4.15 13.90
N LYS A 3 -3.65 -4.91 13.23
CA LYS A 3 -3.59 -5.12 11.78
C LYS A 3 -4.58 -4.20 11.06
N PHE A 4 -4.26 -3.90 9.81
CA PHE A 4 -5.21 -3.33 8.87
C PHE A 4 -5.34 -4.24 7.64
N ASP A 5 -6.54 -4.26 7.07
CA ASP A 5 -6.89 -4.92 5.83
C ASP A 5 -7.75 -3.93 5.04
N VAL A 6 -7.42 -3.75 3.77
CA VAL A 6 -8.14 -2.91 2.81
C VAL A 6 -8.30 -3.74 1.55
N SER A 7 -9.51 -3.80 1.01
CA SER A 7 -9.80 -4.50 -0.24
C SER A 7 -10.51 -3.53 -1.18
N VAL A 8 -10.02 -3.39 -2.42
CA VAL A 8 -10.58 -2.49 -3.44
C VAL A 8 -10.87 -3.27 -4.71
N PRO A 9 -12.05 -3.12 -5.35
CA PRO A 9 -12.35 -3.76 -6.62
C PRO A 9 -11.32 -3.39 -7.70
N ASN A 10 -10.89 -4.37 -8.47
CA ASN A 10 -10.02 -4.21 -9.62
C ASN A 10 -10.85 -4.39 -10.91
N LEU A 11 -11.10 -3.30 -11.63
CA LEU A 11 -11.84 -3.34 -12.89
C LEU A 11 -10.93 -3.52 -14.12
N LEU A 12 -9.61 -3.42 -13.92
CA LEU A 12 -8.62 -3.44 -15.00
C LEU A 12 -8.10 -4.86 -15.31
N GLY A 13 -8.39 -5.83 -14.44
CA GLY A 13 -7.76 -7.14 -14.46
C GLY A 13 -6.38 -7.13 -13.81
N ARG A 14 -5.82 -8.31 -13.55
CA ARG A 14 -4.57 -8.44 -12.77
C ARG A 14 -3.38 -7.75 -13.43
N GLU A 15 -3.13 -8.01 -14.72
CA GLU A 15 -1.92 -7.53 -15.42
C GLU A 15 -1.87 -5.99 -15.51
N ALA A 16 -2.97 -5.36 -15.93
CA ALA A 16 -3.02 -3.90 -16.06
C ALA A 16 -2.96 -3.20 -14.70
N ALA A 17 -3.56 -3.79 -13.66
CA ALA A 17 -3.43 -3.29 -12.30
C ALA A 17 -1.99 -3.39 -11.80
N LEU A 18 -1.31 -4.52 -12.06
CA LEU A 18 0.08 -4.74 -11.67
C LEU A 18 1.01 -3.69 -12.30
N GLU A 19 0.89 -3.45 -13.60
CA GLU A 19 1.70 -2.45 -14.31
C GLU A 19 1.50 -1.04 -13.72
N LYS A 20 0.24 -0.65 -13.49
CA LYS A 20 -0.08 0.66 -12.87
C LYS A 20 0.48 0.77 -11.46
N LEU A 21 0.36 -0.28 -10.65
CA LEU A 21 0.80 -0.28 -9.27
C LEU A 21 2.33 -0.28 -9.17
N GLN A 22 3.03 -1.01 -10.02
CA GLN A 22 4.50 -0.96 -10.12
C GLN A 22 4.99 0.44 -10.50
N GLY A 23 4.37 1.06 -11.51
CA GLY A 23 4.70 2.43 -11.91
C GLY A 23 4.39 3.45 -10.80
N PHE A 24 3.32 3.25 -10.04
CA PHE A 24 2.97 4.10 -8.91
C PHE A 24 3.92 3.90 -7.71
N SER A 25 4.34 2.67 -7.43
CA SER A 25 5.21 2.36 -6.30
C SER A 25 6.57 3.04 -6.44
N ALA A 26 7.11 3.07 -7.66
CA ALA A 26 8.31 3.84 -8.02
C ALA A 26 8.11 5.35 -7.80
N LYS A 27 6.96 5.90 -8.22
CA LYS A 27 6.64 7.33 -8.03
C LYS A 27 6.44 7.71 -6.56
N ILE A 28 5.85 6.83 -5.74
CA ILE A 28 5.68 7.06 -4.30
C ILE A 28 7.04 7.26 -3.62
N GLN A 29 8.03 6.47 -4.02
CA GLN A 29 9.38 6.54 -3.46
C GLN A 29 9.98 7.93 -3.70
N GLU A 30 9.76 8.51 -4.88
CA GLU A 30 10.24 9.86 -5.23
C GLU A 30 9.40 10.96 -4.59
N GLN A 31 8.06 10.87 -4.68
CA GLN A 31 7.14 11.94 -4.26
C GLN A 31 7.02 12.09 -2.74
N HIS A 32 7.27 11.02 -1.99
CA HIS A 32 7.12 11.01 -0.54
C HIS A 32 8.44 10.81 0.21
N ALA A 33 9.59 10.84 -0.47
CA ALA A 33 10.92 10.76 0.16
C ALA A 33 11.11 11.74 1.33
N ASP A 34 10.45 12.90 1.28
CA ASP A 34 10.53 13.94 2.31
C ASP A 34 9.74 13.58 3.59
N LYS A 35 8.69 12.75 3.48
CA LYS A 35 7.73 12.44 4.56
C LYS A 35 7.85 11.03 5.10
N ILE A 36 8.33 10.09 4.28
CA ILE A 36 8.56 8.70 4.66
C ILE A 36 10.03 8.35 4.48
N LYS A 37 10.61 7.73 5.50
CA LYS A 37 12.00 7.27 5.55
C LYS A 37 12.06 5.76 5.46
N ASP A 38 13.23 5.21 5.15
CA ASP A 38 13.47 3.77 5.10
C ASP A 38 12.42 3.03 4.26
N ILE A 39 12.14 3.57 3.06
CA ILE A 39 11.19 2.95 2.13
C ILE A 39 11.80 1.66 1.60
N GLU A 40 11.18 0.55 1.92
CA GLU A 40 11.45 -0.78 1.42
C GLU A 40 10.28 -1.18 0.52
N GLN A 41 10.56 -1.52 -0.73
CA GLN A 41 9.57 -2.07 -1.66
C GLN A 41 10.21 -3.26 -2.36
N ARG A 42 9.51 -4.39 -2.36
CA ARG A 42 9.90 -5.59 -3.07
C ARG A 42 8.68 -6.21 -3.73
N TRP A 43 8.71 -6.27 -5.05
CA TRP A 43 7.74 -7.03 -5.83
C TRP A 43 8.17 -8.50 -5.88
N GLU A 44 7.22 -9.40 -5.59
CA GLU A 44 7.35 -10.85 -5.68
C GLU A 44 6.18 -11.37 -6.51
N GLY A 45 6.37 -11.46 -7.83
CA GLY A 45 5.29 -11.79 -8.77
C GLY A 45 4.21 -10.71 -8.78
N ASP A 46 3.00 -11.09 -8.38
CA ASP A 46 1.82 -10.21 -8.34
C ASP A 46 1.67 -9.46 -6.99
N ASP A 47 2.59 -9.72 -6.06
CA ASP A 47 2.54 -9.19 -4.71
C ASP A 47 3.62 -8.12 -4.49
N LEU A 48 3.27 -7.06 -3.76
CA LEU A 48 4.20 -6.03 -3.31
C LEU A 48 4.34 -6.09 -1.79
N HIS A 49 5.54 -6.43 -1.33
CA HIS A 49 5.95 -6.23 0.05
C HIS A 49 6.47 -4.81 0.22
N PHE A 50 5.91 -4.06 1.16
CA PHE A 50 6.32 -2.69 1.44
C PHE A 50 6.58 -2.46 2.92
N GLY A 51 7.50 -1.55 3.20
CA GLY A 51 7.82 -1.07 4.53
C GLY A 51 8.29 0.37 4.47
N PHE A 52 7.92 1.18 5.45
CA PHE A 52 8.42 2.55 5.58
C PHE A 52 8.34 3.02 7.02
N LYS A 53 9.10 4.05 7.35
CA LYS A 53 9.00 4.78 8.62
C LYS A 53 8.38 6.15 8.36
N THR A 54 7.37 6.50 9.16
CA THR A 54 6.76 7.83 9.15
C THR A 54 6.57 8.30 10.58
N LEU A 55 6.88 9.56 10.87
CA LEU A 55 6.77 10.13 12.23
C LEU A 55 7.45 9.28 13.33
N GLY A 56 8.54 8.56 12.98
CA GLY A 56 9.23 7.65 13.89
C GLY A 56 8.59 6.27 14.08
N LEU A 57 7.46 5.98 13.43
CA LEU A 57 6.74 4.72 13.48
C LEU A 57 7.02 3.90 12.21
N ARG A 58 7.43 2.63 12.38
CA ARG A 58 7.59 1.70 11.25
C ARG A 58 6.26 1.06 10.91
N ILE A 59 5.90 1.12 9.63
CA ILE A 59 4.71 0.50 9.05
C ILE A 59 5.21 -0.47 7.98
N SER A 60 4.65 -1.68 7.95
CA SER A 60 4.94 -2.66 6.93
C SER A 60 3.69 -3.43 6.57
N GLY A 61 3.63 -3.86 5.32
CA GLY A 61 2.50 -4.61 4.80
C GLY A 61 2.80 -5.26 3.46
N LYS A 62 1.77 -5.88 2.93
CA LYS A 62 1.76 -6.56 1.65
C LYS A 62 0.52 -6.10 0.87
N LEU A 63 0.73 -5.81 -0.40
CA LEU A 63 -0.31 -5.60 -1.38
C LEU A 63 -0.36 -6.84 -2.27
N MET A 64 -1.56 -7.36 -2.52
CA MET A 64 -1.84 -8.52 -3.35
C MET A 64 -2.72 -8.09 -4.51
N VAL A 65 -2.25 -8.27 -5.74
CA VAL A 65 -3.01 -7.95 -6.95
C VAL A 65 -3.71 -9.20 -7.45
N GLU A 66 -5.03 -9.27 -7.24
CA GLU A 66 -5.87 -10.34 -7.79
C GLU A 66 -6.63 -9.83 -9.03
N GLU A 67 -7.28 -10.76 -9.72
CA GLU A 67 -7.97 -10.49 -10.99
C GLU A 67 -9.07 -9.42 -10.85
N SER A 68 -9.87 -9.51 -9.78
CA SER A 68 -11.04 -8.64 -9.57
C SER A 68 -10.95 -7.80 -8.29
N VAL A 69 -9.88 -7.95 -7.52
CA VAL A 69 -9.68 -7.24 -6.26
C VAL A 69 -8.19 -6.99 -6.03
N VAL A 70 -7.86 -5.86 -5.42
CA VAL A 70 -6.54 -5.62 -4.83
C VAL A 70 -6.71 -5.56 -3.33
N ARG A 71 -5.94 -6.39 -2.62
CA ARG A 71 -5.91 -6.45 -1.16
C ARG A 71 -4.64 -5.81 -0.63
N VAL A 72 -4.75 -5.10 0.48
CA VAL A 72 -3.60 -4.59 1.24
C VAL A 72 -3.78 -4.95 2.69
N GLU A 73 -2.80 -5.65 3.24
CA GLU A 73 -2.75 -6.00 4.65
C GLU A 73 -1.44 -5.56 5.27
N GLY A 74 -1.44 -5.27 6.56
CA GLY A 74 -0.21 -4.91 7.24
C GLY A 74 -0.35 -4.75 8.74
N ASP A 75 0.79 -4.62 9.38
CA ASP A 75 0.91 -4.42 10.82
C ASP A 75 1.18 -2.95 11.12
N LEU A 76 0.45 -2.44 12.10
CA LEU A 76 0.63 -1.11 12.64
C LEU A 76 1.18 -1.21 14.07
N PRO A 77 2.11 -0.34 14.46
CA PRO A 77 2.45 -0.16 15.87
C PRO A 77 1.20 0.29 16.66
N PHE A 78 1.10 -0.09 17.94
CA PHE A 78 -0.01 0.36 18.79
C PHE A 78 -0.13 1.89 18.87
N ALA A 79 0.99 2.61 18.84
CA ALA A 79 1.02 4.06 18.78
C ALA A 79 0.36 4.63 17.51
N ALA A 80 0.33 3.87 16.41
CA ALA A 80 -0.32 4.25 15.16
C ALA A 80 -1.83 3.91 15.12
N ALA A 81 -2.37 3.21 16.13
CA ALA A 81 -3.74 2.70 16.10
C ALA A 81 -4.79 3.81 15.96
N MET A 82 -4.55 4.99 16.57
CA MET A 82 -5.43 6.15 16.44
C MET A 82 -5.49 6.72 15.01
N PHE A 83 -4.45 6.48 14.21
CA PHE A 83 -4.34 6.93 12.82
C PHE A 83 -4.75 5.84 11.82
N LYS A 84 -5.11 4.63 12.29
CA LYS A 84 -5.46 3.48 11.44
C LYS A 84 -6.45 3.87 10.35
N GLY A 85 -7.56 4.53 10.71
CA GLY A 85 -8.60 4.93 9.75
C GLY A 85 -8.11 5.90 8.68
N GLN A 86 -7.22 6.83 9.03
CA GLN A 86 -6.63 7.77 8.08
C GLN A 86 -5.66 7.06 7.13
N ILE A 87 -4.86 6.12 7.64
CA ILE A 87 -3.93 5.31 6.85
C ILE A 87 -4.70 4.42 5.87
N THR A 88 -5.69 3.65 6.36
CA THR A 88 -6.51 2.79 5.50
C THR A 88 -7.30 3.59 4.48
N GLY A 89 -7.86 4.73 4.86
CA GLY A 89 -8.59 5.62 3.94
C GLY A 89 -7.68 6.22 2.86
N ALA A 90 -6.46 6.61 3.21
CA ALA A 90 -5.48 7.10 2.24
C ALA A 90 -5.07 6.00 1.25
N ILE A 91 -4.79 4.78 1.73
CA ILE A 91 -4.47 3.63 0.88
C ILE A 91 -5.63 3.32 -0.05
N GLN A 92 -6.84 3.15 0.51
CA GLN A 92 -8.05 2.85 -0.25
C GLN A 92 -8.30 3.89 -1.34
N GLY A 93 -8.25 5.18 -1.01
CA GLY A 93 -8.48 6.25 -1.98
C GLY A 93 -7.44 6.31 -3.11
N GLN A 94 -6.17 5.98 -2.83
CA GLN A 94 -5.15 5.88 -3.88
C GLN A 94 -5.40 4.67 -4.79
N LEU A 95 -5.72 3.51 -4.22
CA LEU A 95 -6.03 2.30 -4.99
C LEU A 95 -7.26 2.49 -5.86
N GLU A 96 -8.36 3.02 -5.32
CA GLU A 96 -9.57 3.33 -6.09
C GLU A 96 -9.29 4.28 -7.25
N ARG A 97 -8.35 5.21 -7.10
CA ARG A 97 -7.97 6.12 -8.18
C ARG A 97 -7.15 5.42 -9.27
N LEU A 98 -6.35 4.43 -8.91
CA LEU A 98 -5.47 3.72 -9.85
C LEU A 98 -6.18 2.58 -10.58
N LEU A 99 -7.14 1.92 -9.93
CA LEU A 99 -7.83 0.71 -10.36
C LEU A 99 -9.21 0.94 -11.01
N ARG A 100 -9.57 2.20 -11.22
CA ARG A 100 -10.71 2.61 -12.06
C ARG A 100 -10.36 2.58 -13.54
#